data_AF-A0AAN8MF06-F1
#
_entry.id   AF-A0AAN8MF06-F1
#
_cell.length_a   1.000
_cell.length_b   1.000
_cell.length_c   1.000
_cell.angle_alpha   90.00
_cell.angle_beta   90.00
_cell.angle_gamma   90.00
#
_symmetry.space_group_name_H-M   'P 1'
#
loop_
_entity.id
_entity.type
_entity.pdbx_description
1 polymer ?
#
loop_
_entity_poly.entity_id
_entity_poly.type
_entity_poly.pdbx_seq_one_letter_code
_entity_poly.pdbx_strand_id
1 'polypeptide(L)'
;MDVMEELAESSEFNESKGPCLAFRQAASVLKSLPSAVRCLGAIQGLPWLGEHTKAVMEEILTFGRSFKVEEIRCDERYQALKLFTSVFGVGPKTAEKWYRRGLRSLKEILTEPNIQLNRMQRAGFLYYSDISKAVSKAEAEALGCIIEETVHWIAPDAVLALTGGFRRGKEYGHDVDFLLTVPEMGKEEGLLLHVIDRLRDQGILLYCDHQGSTFDVSKLPSCRFEDMDHFQKCFLILRLEEGQVEGERGLQRDPGDSRGWRAVRVDLVAPPVDRYAFALLGWTGSKQFGRDLRTFARKERQMLLDNHALYDKTKRNYSYRRLLRRTSLPIWVWSMWSLGREMHKHLPLTDTDTIPTLYIQYIKGSQTPSLGNTFCHEVERRFCRFIKANFLQFYTFWHVLFNI
;
A
#
# COMPACT_ATOMS: atom_id res chain seq x y z
N MET A 1 15.02 -11.62 -3.85
CA MET A 1 14.23 -10.52 -3.25
C MET A 1 13.61 -11.00 -1.96
N ASP A 2 12.93 -12.14 -2.00
CA ASP A 2 12.27 -12.79 -0.86
C ASP A 2 13.17 -12.94 0.37
N VAL A 3 14.43 -13.36 0.17
CA VAL A 3 15.46 -13.40 1.24
C VAL A 3 15.58 -12.05 1.98
N MET A 4 15.61 -10.93 1.26
CA MET A 4 15.70 -9.60 1.88
C MET A 4 14.42 -9.25 2.64
N GLU A 5 13.26 -9.70 2.17
CA GLU A 5 11.99 -9.46 2.85
C GLU A 5 11.88 -10.29 4.15
N GLU A 6 12.35 -11.53 4.14
CA GLU A 6 12.43 -12.38 5.34
C GLU A 6 13.44 -11.85 6.37
N LEU A 7 14.60 -11.37 5.93
CA LEU A 7 15.57 -10.69 6.81
C LEU A 7 14.98 -9.41 7.42
N ALA A 8 14.18 -8.66 6.65
CA ALA A 8 13.47 -7.49 7.16
C ALA A 8 12.39 -7.86 8.19
N GLU A 9 11.63 -8.94 7.95
CA GLU A 9 10.61 -9.47 8.86
C GLU A 9 11.24 -9.94 10.18
N SER A 10 12.32 -10.73 10.11
CA SER A 10 13.09 -11.15 11.29
C SER A 10 13.63 -9.95 12.07
N SER A 11 14.15 -8.94 11.37
CA SER A 11 14.60 -7.68 12.01
C SER A 11 13.46 -6.93 12.69
N GLU A 12 12.24 -6.97 12.15
CA GLU A 12 11.06 -6.36 12.75
C GLU A 12 10.65 -7.07 14.04
N PHE A 13 10.68 -8.41 14.06
CA PHE A 13 10.47 -9.21 15.27
C PHE A 13 11.55 -9.01 16.34
N ASN A 14 12.76 -8.61 15.94
CA ASN A 14 13.86 -8.28 16.83
C ASN A 14 13.91 -6.79 17.21
N GLU A 15 12.85 -6.02 16.91
CA GLU A 15 12.75 -4.57 17.13
C GLU A 15 13.92 -3.74 16.53
N SER A 16 14.62 -4.34 15.55
CA SER A 16 15.82 -3.82 14.92
C SER A 16 15.45 -2.96 13.71
N LYS A 17 15.00 -1.73 13.99
CA LYS A 17 14.46 -0.79 12.98
C LYS A 17 15.44 -0.45 11.85
N GLY A 18 16.72 -0.28 12.16
CA GLY A 18 17.76 0.07 11.18
C GLY A 18 17.95 -1.03 10.12
N PRO A 19 18.34 -2.26 10.54
CA PRO A 19 18.45 -3.41 9.63
C PRO A 19 17.16 -3.68 8.85
N CYS A 20 16.00 -3.62 9.53
CA CYS A 20 14.70 -3.81 8.88
C CYS A 20 14.49 -2.83 7.71
N LEU A 21 14.80 -1.54 7.91
CA LEU A 21 14.68 -0.53 6.86
C LEU A 21 15.69 -0.79 5.73
N ALA A 22 16.94 -1.11 6.06
CA ALA A 22 17.98 -1.37 5.07
C ALA A 22 17.61 -2.55 4.15
N PHE A 23 17.11 -3.66 4.71
CA PHE A 23 16.67 -4.80 3.92
C PHE A 23 15.44 -4.49 3.06
N ARG A 24 14.47 -3.71 3.56
CA ARG A 24 13.31 -3.26 2.75
C ARG A 24 13.74 -2.37 1.58
N GLN A 25 14.67 -1.45 1.82
CA GLN A 25 15.22 -0.61 0.77
C GLN A 25 16.00 -1.44 -0.26
N ALA A 26 16.84 -2.38 0.19
CA ALA A 26 17.55 -3.31 -0.69
C ALA A 26 16.58 -4.16 -1.53
N ALA A 27 15.54 -4.73 -0.93
CA ALA A 27 14.52 -5.49 -1.65
C ALA A 27 13.83 -4.63 -2.72
N SER A 28 13.47 -3.40 -2.38
CA SER A 28 12.87 -2.44 -3.33
C SER A 28 13.80 -2.10 -4.47
N VAL A 29 15.09 -1.93 -4.19
CA VAL A 29 16.13 -1.64 -5.19
C VAL A 29 16.23 -2.78 -6.20
N LEU A 30 16.27 -4.01 -5.70
CA LEU A 30 16.33 -5.21 -6.53
C LEU A 30 15.03 -5.41 -7.34
N LYS A 31 13.86 -5.08 -6.78
CA LYS A 31 12.57 -5.14 -7.49
C LYS A 31 12.48 -4.18 -8.68
N SER A 32 13.19 -3.06 -8.61
CA SER A 32 13.22 -2.08 -9.71
C SER A 32 14.27 -2.40 -10.79
N LEU A 33 15.09 -3.44 -10.58
CA LEU A 33 16.00 -3.88 -11.61
C LEU A 33 15.22 -4.54 -12.76
N PRO A 34 15.64 -4.27 -14.00
CA PRO A 34 15.04 -4.87 -15.21
C PRO A 34 15.23 -6.36 -15.41
N SER A 35 16.28 -6.89 -14.82
CA SER A 35 16.86 -8.17 -15.17
C SER A 35 17.48 -8.75 -13.92
N ALA A 36 17.50 -10.08 -13.85
CA ALA A 36 18.08 -10.78 -12.72
C ALA A 36 19.56 -10.40 -12.53
N VAL A 37 19.95 -10.15 -11.28
CA VAL A 37 21.34 -9.95 -10.91
C VAL A 37 22.07 -11.28 -11.02
N ARG A 38 23.14 -11.33 -11.82
CA ARG A 38 23.98 -12.53 -12.03
C ARG A 38 25.34 -12.44 -11.36
N CYS A 39 25.80 -11.25 -11.04
CA CYS A 39 27.06 -11.01 -10.35
C CYS A 39 26.99 -9.70 -9.56
N LEU A 40 27.81 -9.56 -8.52
CA LEU A 40 27.85 -8.33 -7.70
C LEU A 40 28.35 -7.10 -8.46
N GLY A 41 29.16 -7.29 -9.51
CA GLY A 41 29.61 -6.18 -10.37
C GLY A 41 28.45 -5.44 -11.04
N ALA A 42 27.37 -6.16 -11.40
CA ALA A 42 26.19 -5.58 -12.05
C ALA A 42 25.41 -4.60 -11.15
N ILE A 43 25.61 -4.67 -9.84
CA ILE A 43 24.95 -3.82 -8.84
C ILE A 43 25.96 -2.89 -8.15
N GLN A 44 27.15 -2.73 -8.72
CA GLN A 44 28.14 -1.83 -8.16
C GLN A 44 27.64 -0.40 -8.27
N GLY A 45 27.67 0.29 -7.14
CA GLY A 45 27.15 1.64 -7.01
C GLY A 45 25.76 1.69 -6.43
N LEU A 46 24.91 0.64 -6.47
CA LEU A 46 23.50 0.67 -6.01
C LEU A 46 23.32 1.02 -4.50
N PRO A 47 22.22 1.73 -4.08
CA PRO A 47 22.14 2.45 -2.84
C PRO A 47 21.45 1.50 -1.93
N TRP A 48 21.63 1.72 -0.65
CA TRP A 48 21.00 0.84 0.32
C TRP A 48 21.51 -0.63 0.18
N LEU A 49 22.49 -0.90 -0.70
CA LEU A 49 23.21 -2.16 -0.81
C LEU A 49 24.53 -2.03 -0.05
N GLY A 50 24.41 -2.05 1.28
CA GLY A 50 25.55 -2.07 2.19
C GLY A 50 26.34 -3.39 2.10
N GLU A 51 27.45 -3.45 2.82
CA GLU A 51 28.32 -4.63 2.87
C GLU A 51 27.57 -5.90 3.28
N HIS A 52 26.74 -5.82 4.31
CA HIS A 52 25.94 -6.96 4.76
C HIS A 52 24.94 -7.45 3.70
N THR A 53 24.23 -6.54 3.03
CA THR A 53 23.32 -6.89 1.92
C THR A 53 24.08 -7.54 0.77
N LYS A 54 25.26 -7.02 0.42
CA LYS A 54 26.11 -7.58 -0.64
C LYS A 54 26.62 -8.98 -0.28
N ALA A 55 27.02 -9.21 0.96
CA ALA A 55 27.43 -10.53 1.43
C ALA A 55 26.29 -11.56 1.30
N VAL A 56 25.06 -11.20 1.70
CA VAL A 56 23.87 -12.06 1.50
C VAL A 56 23.61 -12.31 0.01
N MET A 57 23.80 -11.31 -0.85
CA MET A 57 23.65 -11.50 -2.29
C MET A 57 24.72 -12.41 -2.88
N GLU A 58 25.97 -12.30 -2.44
CA GLU A 58 27.08 -13.16 -2.85
C GLU A 58 26.81 -14.63 -2.51
N GLU A 59 26.32 -14.87 -1.30
CA GLU A 59 25.91 -16.18 -0.80
C GLU A 59 24.83 -16.78 -1.70
N ILE A 60 23.78 -16.03 -2.03
CA ILE A 60 22.71 -16.49 -2.93
C ILE A 60 23.24 -16.76 -4.33
N LEU A 61 24.12 -15.90 -4.86
CA LEU A 61 24.68 -16.09 -6.21
C LEU A 61 25.59 -17.32 -6.29
N THR A 62 26.29 -17.64 -5.20
CA THR A 62 27.24 -18.76 -5.13
C THR A 62 26.53 -20.09 -4.85
N PHE A 63 25.60 -20.11 -3.91
CA PHE A 63 25.00 -21.34 -3.39
C PHE A 63 23.52 -21.51 -3.77
N GLY A 64 22.90 -20.52 -4.42
CA GLY A 64 21.47 -20.53 -4.76
C GLY A 64 20.53 -20.29 -3.57
N ARG A 65 21.07 -20.04 -2.37
CA ARG A 65 20.33 -19.94 -1.10
C ARG A 65 21.03 -19.00 -0.13
N SER A 66 20.32 -18.59 0.92
CA SER A 66 20.93 -17.86 2.04
C SER A 66 20.90 -18.69 3.31
N PHE A 67 22.08 -19.03 3.84
CA PHE A 67 22.22 -19.81 5.07
C PHE A 67 21.63 -19.06 6.27
N LYS A 68 21.75 -17.73 6.29
CA LYS A 68 21.15 -16.92 7.37
C LYS A 68 19.63 -17.01 7.38
N VAL A 69 18.99 -17.03 6.20
CA VAL A 69 17.54 -17.21 6.11
C VAL A 69 17.13 -18.63 6.48
N GLU A 70 17.91 -19.64 6.11
CA GLU A 70 17.66 -21.02 6.55
C GLU A 70 17.71 -21.14 8.08
N GLU A 71 18.71 -20.53 8.73
CA GLU A 71 18.82 -20.45 10.19
C GLU A 71 17.57 -19.77 10.80
N ILE A 72 17.17 -18.61 10.27
CA ILE A 72 15.97 -17.88 10.73
C ILE A 72 14.70 -18.72 10.56
N ARG A 73 14.58 -19.46 9.46
CA ARG A 73 13.42 -20.34 9.23
C ARG A 73 13.38 -21.51 10.20
N CYS A 74 14.52 -21.93 10.74
CA CYS A 74 14.63 -22.96 11.78
C CYS A 74 14.49 -22.41 13.21
N ASP A 75 14.57 -21.10 13.40
CA ASP A 75 14.41 -20.46 14.71
C ASP A 75 12.97 -20.59 15.21
N GLU A 76 12.80 -21.25 16.35
CA GLU A 76 11.49 -21.51 16.96
C GLU A 76 10.74 -20.21 17.28
N ARG A 77 11.47 -19.18 17.74
CA ARG A 77 10.88 -17.88 18.06
C ARG A 77 10.34 -17.20 16.80
N TYR A 78 11.10 -17.18 15.73
CA TYR A 78 10.66 -16.64 14.44
C TYR A 78 9.43 -17.39 13.92
N GLN A 79 9.44 -18.72 13.94
CA GLN A 79 8.30 -19.54 13.51
C GLN A 79 7.03 -19.21 14.32
N ALA A 80 7.14 -19.16 15.65
CA ALA A 80 6.00 -18.86 16.52
C ALA A 80 5.48 -17.44 16.31
N LEU A 81 6.36 -16.44 16.24
CA LEU A 81 5.96 -15.04 15.98
C LEU A 81 5.30 -14.89 14.62
N LYS A 82 5.85 -15.52 13.57
CA LYS A 82 5.26 -15.53 12.23
C LYS A 82 3.88 -16.17 12.21
N LEU A 83 3.71 -17.31 12.88
CA LEU A 83 2.42 -17.98 13.03
C LEU A 83 1.41 -17.16 13.84
N PHE A 84 1.82 -16.50 14.91
CA PHE A 84 0.89 -15.74 15.73
C PHE A 84 0.46 -14.46 15.04
N THR A 85 1.39 -13.77 14.37
CA THR A 85 1.09 -12.54 13.63
C THR A 85 0.32 -12.75 12.32
N SER A 86 0.18 -13.99 11.84
CA SER A 86 -0.72 -14.29 10.72
C SER A 86 -2.20 -14.20 11.12
N VAL A 87 -2.52 -14.22 12.42
CA VAL A 87 -3.89 -14.07 12.91
C VAL A 87 -4.28 -12.59 12.93
N PHE A 88 -5.40 -12.26 12.29
CA PHE A 88 -5.95 -10.90 12.32
C PHE A 88 -6.19 -10.42 13.77
N GLY A 89 -5.69 -9.23 14.08
CA GLY A 89 -5.73 -8.66 15.44
C GLY A 89 -4.54 -9.02 16.35
N VAL A 90 -3.56 -9.76 15.84
CA VAL A 90 -2.34 -10.13 16.59
C VAL A 90 -1.12 -9.40 16.01
N GLY A 91 -0.62 -8.40 16.74
CA GLY A 91 0.63 -7.71 16.41
C GLY A 91 1.86 -8.34 17.09
N PRO A 92 3.09 -7.90 16.74
CA PRO A 92 4.34 -8.44 17.26
C PRO A 92 4.42 -8.47 18.80
N LYS A 93 3.89 -7.44 19.48
CA LYS A 93 3.87 -7.38 20.95
C LYS A 93 3.02 -8.48 21.59
N THR A 94 1.86 -8.77 21.01
CA THR A 94 0.96 -9.82 21.49
C THR A 94 1.58 -11.20 21.20
N ALA A 95 2.13 -11.38 20.00
CA ALA A 95 2.83 -12.60 19.61
C ALA A 95 4.02 -12.90 20.55
N GLU A 96 4.84 -11.90 20.85
CA GLU A 96 5.97 -12.02 21.78
C GLU A 96 5.50 -12.37 23.19
N LYS A 97 4.40 -11.76 23.66
CA LYS A 97 3.80 -12.11 24.96
C LYS A 97 3.36 -13.58 25.00
N TRP A 98 2.74 -14.09 23.94
CA TRP A 98 2.33 -15.50 23.87
C TRP A 98 3.53 -16.44 23.80
N TYR A 99 4.55 -16.10 23.00
CA TYR A 99 5.78 -16.89 22.90
C TYR A 99 6.50 -17.01 24.25
N ARG A 100 6.63 -15.90 25.00
CA ARG A 100 7.23 -15.88 26.36
C ARG A 100 6.46 -16.70 27.38
N ARG A 101 5.18 -16.99 27.13
CA ARG A 101 4.37 -17.89 27.95
C ARG A 101 4.55 -19.37 27.60
N GLY A 102 5.42 -19.69 26.64
CA GLY A 102 5.69 -21.06 26.19
C GLY A 102 4.76 -21.55 25.08
N LEU A 103 3.89 -20.69 24.54
CA LEU A 103 2.94 -21.09 23.50
C LEU A 103 3.66 -21.14 22.15
N ARG A 104 3.31 -22.14 21.33
CA ARG A 104 3.86 -22.40 19.99
C ARG A 104 2.82 -22.63 18.91
N SER A 105 1.57 -22.94 19.27
CA SER A 105 0.50 -23.21 18.30
C SER A 105 -0.76 -22.36 18.51
N LEU A 106 -1.53 -22.17 17.44
CA LEU A 106 -2.82 -21.47 17.49
C LEU A 106 -3.84 -22.20 18.39
N LYS A 107 -3.77 -23.54 18.43
CA LYS A 107 -4.61 -24.38 19.28
C LYS A 107 -4.33 -24.13 20.76
N GLU A 108 -3.05 -24.08 21.14
CA GLU A 108 -2.66 -23.77 22.52
C GLU A 108 -3.20 -22.41 22.98
N ILE A 109 -3.13 -21.39 22.11
CA ILE A 109 -3.67 -20.06 22.41
C ILE A 109 -5.18 -20.11 22.71
N LEU A 110 -5.94 -20.89 21.93
CA LEU A 110 -7.39 -21.05 22.11
C LEU A 110 -7.75 -21.83 23.38
N THR A 111 -6.90 -22.76 23.81
CA THR A 111 -7.15 -23.59 24.99
C THR A 111 -6.58 -23.03 26.29
N GLU A 112 -5.71 -22.02 26.22
CA GLU A 112 -5.05 -21.43 27.38
C GLU A 112 -6.03 -20.56 28.20
N PRO A 113 -6.39 -20.96 29.44
CA PRO A 113 -7.44 -20.30 30.21
C PRO A 113 -7.11 -18.86 30.60
N ASN A 114 -5.84 -18.50 30.70
CA ASN A 114 -5.42 -17.14 31.08
C ASN A 114 -5.21 -16.22 29.87
N ILE A 115 -5.65 -16.60 28.66
CA ILE A 115 -5.65 -15.71 27.50
C ILE A 115 -7.07 -15.22 27.25
N GLN A 116 -7.25 -13.90 27.34
CA GLN A 116 -8.48 -13.25 26.91
C GLN A 116 -8.24 -12.60 25.56
N LEU A 117 -8.85 -13.19 24.52
CA LEU A 117 -8.82 -12.63 23.17
C LEU A 117 -9.75 -11.43 23.08
N ASN A 118 -9.26 -10.33 22.51
CA ASN A 118 -10.10 -9.17 22.19
C ASN A 118 -11.03 -9.48 20.99
N ARG A 119 -11.99 -8.58 20.71
CA ARG A 119 -12.98 -8.80 19.63
C ARG A 119 -12.35 -9.05 18.27
N MET A 120 -11.29 -8.31 17.93
CA MET A 120 -10.55 -8.44 16.67
C MET A 120 -9.85 -9.79 16.56
N GLN A 121 -9.18 -10.22 17.63
CA GLN A 121 -8.50 -11.51 17.72
C GLN A 121 -9.49 -12.67 17.63
N ARG A 122 -10.64 -12.59 18.32
CA ARG A 122 -11.69 -13.61 18.23
C ARG A 122 -12.17 -13.80 16.79
N ALA A 123 -12.40 -12.69 16.06
CA ALA A 123 -12.75 -12.76 14.64
C ALA A 123 -11.61 -13.32 13.79
N GLY A 124 -10.36 -12.94 14.10
CA GLY A 124 -9.18 -13.46 13.43
C GLY A 124 -9.00 -14.97 13.57
N PHE A 125 -9.29 -15.53 14.75
CA PHE A 125 -9.31 -16.98 14.96
C PHE A 125 -10.52 -17.65 14.30
N LEU A 126 -11.71 -17.05 14.41
CA LEU A 126 -12.95 -17.61 13.87
C LEU A 126 -12.90 -17.77 12.34
N TYR A 127 -12.31 -16.80 11.64
CA TYR A 127 -12.23 -16.79 10.18
C TYR A 127 -10.82 -17.09 9.64
N TYR A 128 -9.92 -17.61 10.49
CA TYR A 128 -8.51 -17.79 10.15
C TYR A 128 -8.29 -18.58 8.86
N SER A 129 -9.02 -19.69 8.68
CA SER A 129 -8.91 -20.55 7.49
C SER A 129 -9.17 -19.80 6.19
N ASP A 130 -10.02 -18.77 6.21
CA ASP A 130 -10.42 -18.03 5.04
C ASP A 130 -9.52 -16.82 4.83
N ILE A 131 -9.31 -16.01 5.88
CA ILE A 131 -8.57 -14.75 5.77
C ILE A 131 -7.04 -14.93 5.70
N SER A 132 -6.53 -16.12 5.99
CA SER A 132 -5.11 -16.46 5.78
C SER A 132 -4.80 -16.81 4.32
N LYS A 133 -5.81 -17.18 3.53
CA LYS A 133 -5.67 -17.43 2.09
C LYS A 133 -5.62 -16.11 1.32
N ALA A 134 -4.82 -16.08 0.26
CA ALA A 134 -4.77 -14.92 -0.60
C ALA A 134 -6.14 -14.61 -1.22
N VAL A 135 -6.44 -13.33 -1.35
CA VAL A 135 -7.58 -12.79 -2.08
C VAL A 135 -7.14 -12.60 -3.53
N SER A 136 -7.91 -13.11 -4.48
CA SER A 136 -7.68 -12.91 -5.91
C SER A 136 -8.25 -11.59 -6.40
N LYS A 137 -7.79 -11.13 -7.57
CA LYS A 137 -8.32 -9.93 -8.22
C LYS A 137 -9.83 -10.04 -8.50
N ALA A 138 -10.31 -11.22 -8.91
CA ALA A 138 -11.73 -11.47 -9.15
C ALA A 138 -12.57 -11.32 -7.87
N GLU A 139 -12.08 -11.84 -6.74
CA GLU A 139 -12.74 -11.65 -5.43
C GLU A 139 -12.74 -10.16 -5.01
N ALA A 140 -11.66 -9.43 -5.28
CA ALA A 140 -11.58 -7.99 -5.00
C ALA A 140 -12.54 -7.17 -5.87
N GLU A 141 -12.69 -7.52 -7.15
CA GLU A 141 -13.64 -6.89 -8.08
C GLU A 141 -15.09 -7.18 -7.65
N ALA A 142 -15.41 -8.43 -7.28
CA ALA A 142 -16.73 -8.80 -6.77
C ALA A 142 -17.12 -8.04 -5.50
N LEU A 143 -16.18 -7.92 -4.54
CA LEU A 143 -16.38 -7.09 -3.34
C LEU A 143 -16.57 -5.61 -3.69
N GLY A 144 -15.85 -5.13 -4.71
CA GLY A 144 -16.03 -3.80 -5.28
C GLY A 144 -17.47 -3.55 -5.70
N CYS A 145 -18.05 -4.45 -6.51
CA CYS A 145 -19.44 -4.34 -6.95
C CYS A 145 -20.42 -4.32 -5.78
N ILE A 146 -20.28 -5.22 -4.80
CA ILE A 146 -21.16 -5.28 -3.62
C ILE A 146 -21.13 -3.97 -2.82
N ILE A 147 -19.93 -3.45 -2.58
CA ILE A 147 -19.75 -2.21 -1.81
C ILE A 147 -20.26 -1.01 -2.62
N GLU A 148 -19.99 -0.99 -3.92
CA GLU A 148 -20.44 0.05 -4.84
C GLU A 148 -21.96 0.13 -4.88
N GLU A 149 -22.66 -0.99 -5.06
CA GLU A 149 -24.13 -1.06 -5.02
C GLU A 149 -24.68 -0.57 -3.67
N THR A 150 -24.06 -1.01 -2.57
CA THR A 150 -24.44 -0.61 -1.21
C THR A 150 -24.29 0.89 -1.01
N VAL A 151 -23.18 1.45 -1.49
CA VAL A 151 -22.86 2.87 -1.40
C VAL A 151 -23.81 3.71 -2.24
N HIS A 152 -24.07 3.33 -3.49
CA HIS A 152 -24.94 4.07 -4.41
C HIS A 152 -26.41 4.07 -3.95
N TRP A 153 -26.84 3.04 -3.22
CA TRP A 153 -28.15 3.04 -2.56
C TRP A 153 -28.29 4.14 -1.49
N ILE A 154 -27.19 4.49 -0.82
CA ILE A 154 -27.16 5.49 0.26
C ILE A 154 -26.87 6.89 -0.30
N ALA A 155 -25.88 6.98 -1.19
CA ALA A 155 -25.39 8.21 -1.80
C ALA A 155 -25.10 7.95 -3.29
N PRO A 156 -26.06 8.26 -4.19
CA PRO A 156 -25.94 7.96 -5.63
C PRO A 156 -24.72 8.59 -6.32
N ASP A 157 -24.20 9.70 -5.79
CA ASP A 157 -23.06 10.41 -6.37
C ASP A 157 -21.72 9.98 -5.75
N ALA A 158 -21.72 9.01 -4.83
CA ALA A 158 -20.50 8.59 -4.14
C ALA A 158 -19.54 7.85 -5.08
N VAL A 159 -18.25 8.08 -4.88
CA VAL A 159 -17.18 7.50 -5.67
C VAL A 159 -16.44 6.47 -4.83
N LEU A 160 -16.48 5.22 -5.28
CA LEU A 160 -15.69 4.12 -4.73
C LEU A 160 -14.46 3.88 -5.60
N ALA A 161 -13.29 3.72 -4.98
CA ALA A 161 -12.05 3.40 -5.69
C ALA A 161 -11.31 2.25 -5.02
N LEU A 162 -11.05 1.19 -5.78
CA LEU A 162 -10.12 0.13 -5.39
C LEU A 162 -8.70 0.70 -5.29
N THR A 163 -8.04 0.47 -4.17
CA THR A 163 -6.69 0.97 -3.87
C THR A 163 -5.73 -0.19 -3.55
N GLY A 164 -4.73 0.05 -2.71
CA GLY A 164 -3.87 -1.01 -2.20
C GLY A 164 -3.08 -1.77 -3.26
N GLY A 165 -2.89 -3.05 -3.00
CA GLY A 165 -2.16 -3.97 -3.88
C GLY A 165 -2.80 -4.15 -5.25
N PHE A 166 -4.12 -4.31 -5.30
CA PHE A 166 -4.86 -4.58 -6.53
C PHE A 166 -4.81 -3.41 -7.51
N ARG A 167 -4.89 -2.16 -7.02
CA ARG A 167 -4.70 -0.97 -7.87
C ARG A 167 -3.32 -0.91 -8.52
N ARG A 168 -2.30 -1.54 -7.92
CA ARG A 168 -0.95 -1.65 -8.49
C ARG A 168 -0.76 -2.85 -9.42
N GLY A 169 -1.84 -3.57 -9.75
CA GLY A 169 -1.82 -4.71 -10.66
C GLY A 169 -1.40 -6.03 -10.00
N LYS A 170 -1.57 -6.18 -8.67
CA LYS A 170 -1.41 -7.49 -8.05
C LYS A 170 -2.60 -8.39 -8.41
N GLU A 171 -2.31 -9.61 -8.86
CA GLU A 171 -3.33 -10.66 -9.04
C GLU A 171 -3.82 -11.22 -7.71
N TYR A 172 -3.00 -11.15 -6.66
CA TYR A 172 -3.31 -11.67 -5.34
C TYR A 172 -2.90 -10.70 -4.22
N GLY A 173 -3.74 -10.57 -3.19
CA GLY A 173 -3.58 -9.71 -2.01
C GLY A 173 -3.94 -10.42 -0.71
N HIS A 174 -3.76 -9.75 0.43
CA HIS A 174 -4.20 -10.27 1.74
C HIS A 174 -5.57 -9.73 2.15
N ASP A 175 -5.90 -8.54 1.67
CA ASP A 175 -7.09 -7.74 1.95
C ASP A 175 -7.41 -6.88 0.73
N VAL A 176 -8.62 -6.30 0.73
CA VAL A 176 -9.09 -5.39 -0.32
C VAL A 176 -9.29 -4.00 0.28
N ASP A 177 -8.56 -3.01 -0.26
CA ASP A 177 -8.60 -1.64 0.24
C ASP A 177 -9.46 -0.75 -0.68
N PHE A 178 -10.44 -0.05 -0.15
CA PHE A 178 -11.22 0.94 -0.90
C PHE A 178 -11.17 2.33 -0.27
N LEU A 179 -11.16 3.34 -1.14
CA LEU A 179 -11.50 4.71 -0.77
C LEU A 179 -12.92 5.02 -1.21
N LEU A 180 -13.66 5.69 -0.34
CA LEU A 180 -15.02 6.12 -0.56
C LEU A 180 -15.12 7.63 -0.33
N THR A 181 -15.60 8.39 -1.31
CA THR A 181 -15.79 9.84 -1.13
C THR A 181 -17.08 10.30 -1.77
N VAL A 182 -17.57 11.47 -1.39
CA VAL A 182 -18.76 12.10 -2.00
C VAL A 182 -18.32 13.44 -2.60
N PRO A 183 -18.74 13.78 -3.84
CA PRO A 183 -18.35 15.03 -4.49
C PRO A 183 -18.71 16.30 -3.71
N GLU A 184 -19.75 16.25 -2.89
CA GLU A 184 -20.15 17.34 -2.01
C GLU A 184 -19.37 17.28 -0.68
N MET A 185 -18.68 18.38 -0.36
CA MET A 185 -17.88 18.50 0.86
C MET A 185 -18.71 18.27 2.13
N GLY A 186 -18.22 17.41 3.03
CA GLY A 186 -18.83 17.11 4.31
C GLY A 186 -19.89 16.00 4.25
N LYS A 187 -20.32 15.57 3.06
CA LYS A 187 -21.28 14.46 2.90
C LYS A 187 -20.66 13.09 3.11
N GLU A 188 -19.33 13.00 3.19
CA GLU A 188 -18.65 11.78 3.61
C GLU A 188 -18.87 11.44 5.09
N GLU A 189 -19.22 12.42 5.92
CA GLU A 189 -19.39 12.24 7.37
C GLU A 189 -20.56 11.29 7.67
N GLY A 190 -20.29 10.21 8.39
CA GLY A 190 -21.28 9.21 8.74
C GLY A 190 -21.63 8.24 7.59
N LEU A 191 -21.10 8.42 6.38
CA LEU A 191 -21.36 7.53 5.25
C LEU A 191 -20.96 6.08 5.56
N LEU A 192 -19.79 5.87 6.16
CA LEU A 192 -19.36 4.50 6.50
C LEU A 192 -20.28 3.83 7.52
N LEU A 193 -20.94 4.58 8.42
CA LEU A 193 -21.89 3.98 9.38
C LEU A 193 -23.12 3.42 8.65
N HIS A 194 -23.67 4.19 7.71
CA HIS A 194 -24.79 3.73 6.88
C HIS A 194 -24.41 2.52 6.01
N VAL A 195 -23.19 2.52 5.44
CA VAL A 195 -22.68 1.36 4.69
C VAL A 195 -22.57 0.13 5.60
N ILE A 196 -22.01 0.29 6.80
CA ILE A 196 -21.88 -0.79 7.79
C ILE A 196 -23.26 -1.35 8.17
N ASP A 197 -24.25 -0.51 8.43
CA ASP A 197 -25.59 -0.94 8.79
C ASP A 197 -26.27 -1.67 7.62
N ARG A 198 -26.12 -1.18 6.39
CA ARG A 198 -26.65 -1.86 5.20
C ARG A 198 -26.01 -3.23 4.95
N LEU A 199 -24.67 -3.33 5.06
CA LEU A 199 -23.96 -4.61 4.94
C LEU A 199 -24.36 -5.60 6.05
N ARG A 200 -24.71 -5.10 7.24
CA ARG A 200 -25.24 -5.91 8.34
C ARG A 200 -26.64 -6.42 8.02
N ASP A 201 -27.53 -5.56 7.54
CA ASP A 201 -28.91 -5.92 7.17
C ASP A 201 -28.96 -6.95 6.04
N GLN A 202 -27.99 -6.91 5.12
CA GLN A 202 -27.83 -7.90 4.06
C GLN A 202 -27.20 -9.23 4.53
N GLY A 203 -26.74 -9.32 5.79
CA GLY A 203 -26.06 -10.50 6.31
C GLY A 203 -24.65 -10.73 5.74
N ILE A 204 -24.06 -9.71 5.12
CA ILE A 204 -22.72 -9.76 4.50
C ILE A 204 -21.63 -9.46 5.55
N LEU A 205 -21.93 -8.60 6.53
CA LEU A 205 -20.96 -8.17 7.53
C LEU A 205 -20.70 -9.24 8.61
N LEU A 206 -19.47 -9.76 8.66
CA LEU A 206 -19.04 -10.75 9.68
C LEU A 206 -18.31 -10.09 10.86
N TYR A 207 -17.52 -9.05 10.59
CA TYR A 207 -16.79 -8.28 11.60
C TYR A 207 -16.68 -6.81 11.18
N CYS A 208 -16.67 -5.90 12.15
CA CYS A 208 -16.47 -4.48 11.93
C CYS A 208 -15.71 -3.83 13.10
N ASP A 209 -14.64 -3.11 12.78
CA ASP A 209 -13.99 -2.13 13.65
C ASP A 209 -14.06 -0.76 12.98
N HIS A 210 -14.98 0.09 13.44
CA HIS A 210 -15.14 1.46 12.92
C HIS A 210 -14.33 2.44 13.76
N GLN A 211 -13.61 3.33 13.08
CA GLN A 211 -12.84 4.40 13.67
C GLN A 211 -13.30 5.72 13.08
N GLY A 212 -13.80 6.61 13.94
CA GLY A 212 -14.20 7.97 13.56
C GLY A 212 -13.02 8.79 13.06
N SER A 213 -13.30 9.82 12.25
CA SER A 213 -12.23 10.72 11.80
C SER A 213 -11.63 11.49 12.98
N THR A 214 -10.30 11.56 13.00
CA THR A 214 -9.51 12.41 13.90
C THR A 214 -8.77 13.50 13.12
N PHE A 215 -9.17 13.71 11.85
CA PHE A 215 -8.52 14.63 10.93
C PHE A 215 -8.73 16.06 11.41
N ASP A 216 -7.63 16.79 11.50
CA ASP A 216 -7.61 18.17 11.95
C ASP A 216 -6.90 19.02 10.88
N VAL A 217 -7.69 19.86 10.21
CA VAL A 217 -7.23 20.73 9.12
C VAL A 217 -6.13 21.72 9.59
N SER A 218 -6.06 22.03 10.88
CA SER A 218 -5.07 22.94 11.44
C SER A 218 -3.69 22.28 11.64
N LYS A 219 -3.63 20.94 11.66
CA LYS A 219 -2.39 20.20 11.87
C LYS A 219 -1.55 20.15 10.60
N LEU A 220 -0.24 20.31 10.78
CA LEU A 220 0.73 20.10 9.71
C LEU A 220 0.83 18.60 9.37
N PRO A 221 1.16 18.25 8.11
CA PRO A 221 1.35 16.87 7.72
C PRO A 221 2.40 16.16 8.58
N SER A 222 2.13 14.91 8.97
CA SER A 222 3.03 14.16 9.84
C SER A 222 4.37 13.88 9.17
N CYS A 223 5.45 14.00 9.94
CA CYS A 223 6.79 13.58 9.52
C CYS A 223 7.06 12.10 9.78
N ARG A 224 6.18 11.43 10.54
CA ARG A 224 6.31 10.01 10.87
C ARG A 224 5.67 9.20 9.76
N PHE A 225 6.39 8.20 9.29
CA PHE A 225 5.88 7.36 8.21
C PHE A 225 4.85 6.35 8.74
N GLU A 226 5.06 5.89 9.97
CA GLU A 226 4.24 4.88 10.63
C GLU A 226 2.85 5.38 11.02
N ASP A 227 2.63 6.70 11.00
CA ASP A 227 1.31 7.28 11.24
C ASP A 227 0.42 6.96 10.03
N MET A 228 -0.64 6.20 10.30
CA MET A 228 -1.78 6.03 9.38
C MET A 228 -2.49 7.37 9.17
N ASP A 229 -3.41 7.43 8.22
CA ASP A 229 -4.26 8.61 8.07
C ASP A 229 -5.23 8.77 9.27
N HIS A 230 -5.86 9.93 9.35
CA HIS A 230 -6.82 10.36 10.35
C HIS A 230 -8.25 10.45 9.79
N PHE A 231 -8.49 9.92 8.59
CA PHE A 231 -9.84 9.88 8.03
C PHE A 231 -10.70 8.84 8.74
N GLN A 232 -12.01 8.94 8.56
CA GLN A 232 -12.92 7.89 9.00
C GLN A 232 -12.57 6.60 8.26
N LYS A 233 -12.48 5.50 8.98
CA LYS A 233 -12.15 4.20 8.39
C LYS A 233 -12.86 3.07 9.11
N CYS A 234 -13.01 1.95 8.43
CA CYS A 234 -13.47 0.72 9.06
C CYS A 234 -12.75 -0.50 8.51
N PHE A 235 -12.34 -1.38 9.43
CA PHE A 235 -11.73 -2.67 9.14
C PHE A 235 -12.82 -3.73 9.23
N LEU A 236 -13.11 -4.39 8.11
CA LEU A 236 -14.22 -5.29 7.95
C LEU A 236 -13.75 -6.72 7.67
N ILE A 237 -14.60 -7.68 8.04
CA ILE A 237 -14.58 -9.01 7.43
C ILE A 237 -15.95 -9.19 6.80
N LEU A 238 -15.96 -9.42 5.48
CA LEU A 238 -17.17 -9.60 4.69
C LEU A 238 -17.30 -11.05 4.24
N ARG A 239 -18.54 -11.52 4.17
CA ARG A 239 -18.93 -12.79 3.58
C ARG A 239 -19.04 -12.62 2.07
N LEU A 240 -18.25 -13.36 1.32
CA LEU A 240 -18.28 -13.37 -0.15
C LEU A 240 -18.81 -14.72 -0.65
N GLU A 241 -19.93 -14.70 -1.36
CA GLU A 241 -20.57 -15.90 -1.93
C GLU A 241 -19.90 -16.32 -3.24
N GLU A 242 -19.89 -17.62 -3.52
CA GLU A 242 -19.31 -18.19 -4.74
C GLU A 242 -19.98 -17.65 -6.01
N GLY A 243 -21.31 -17.51 -5.97
CA GLY A 243 -22.08 -16.99 -7.10
C GLY A 243 -21.82 -15.52 -7.44
N GLN A 244 -21.09 -14.78 -6.58
CA GLN A 244 -20.76 -13.37 -6.81
C GLN A 244 -19.40 -13.18 -7.49
N VAL A 245 -18.60 -14.24 -7.61
CA VAL A 245 -17.23 -14.17 -8.16
C VAL A 245 -17.21 -14.72 -9.57
N GLU A 246 -16.92 -13.85 -10.53
CA GLU A 246 -16.77 -14.23 -11.92
C GLU A 246 -15.38 -14.83 -12.20
N GLY A 247 -15.31 -15.85 -13.07
CA GLY A 247 -14.06 -16.42 -13.59
C GLY A 247 -13.80 -17.88 -13.22
N GLU A 248 -12.92 -18.53 -14.01
CA GLU A 248 -12.67 -19.98 -13.95
C GLU A 248 -12.07 -20.48 -12.62
N ARG A 249 -11.41 -19.59 -11.85
CA ARG A 249 -10.76 -19.94 -10.58
C ARG A 249 -11.66 -19.78 -9.35
N GLY A 250 -12.82 -19.14 -9.48
CA GLY A 250 -13.80 -18.96 -8.41
C GLY A 250 -13.22 -18.45 -7.07
N LEU A 251 -13.87 -18.82 -5.96
CA LEU A 251 -13.39 -18.53 -4.60
C LEU A 251 -12.19 -19.40 -4.22
N GLN A 252 -11.18 -18.80 -3.57
CA GLN A 252 -10.09 -19.59 -2.96
C GLN A 252 -10.58 -20.24 -1.66
N ARG A 253 -10.96 -21.53 -1.72
CA ARG A 253 -11.46 -22.32 -0.58
C ARG A 253 -10.60 -23.56 -0.32
N ASP A 254 -10.76 -24.14 0.87
CA ASP A 254 -10.15 -25.43 1.16
C ASP A 254 -10.92 -26.57 0.45
N PRO A 255 -10.22 -27.62 -0.02
CA PRO A 255 -10.86 -28.83 -0.48
C PRO A 255 -11.76 -29.42 0.61
N GLY A 256 -13.07 -29.51 0.35
CA GLY A 256 -14.06 -30.04 1.29
C GLY A 256 -14.89 -28.99 2.04
N ASP A 257 -14.66 -27.69 1.80
CA ASP A 257 -15.52 -26.63 2.33
C ASP A 257 -16.85 -26.55 1.56
N SER A 258 -17.96 -26.86 2.25
CA SER A 258 -19.31 -26.88 1.67
C SER A 258 -20.11 -25.60 1.91
N ARG A 259 -19.51 -24.56 2.51
CA ARG A 259 -20.24 -23.34 2.91
C ARG A 259 -20.81 -22.53 1.75
N GLY A 260 -20.23 -22.62 0.55
CA GLY A 260 -20.62 -21.77 -0.59
C GLY A 260 -20.09 -20.32 -0.51
N TRP A 261 -19.43 -19.95 0.59
CA TRP A 261 -18.87 -18.61 0.81
C TRP A 261 -17.53 -18.68 1.55
N ARG A 262 -16.78 -17.58 1.55
CA ARG A 262 -15.60 -17.39 2.42
C ARG A 262 -15.56 -16.00 3.04
N ALA A 263 -14.87 -15.86 4.16
CA ALA A 263 -14.59 -14.57 4.77
C ALA A 263 -13.42 -13.86 4.07
N VAL A 264 -13.57 -12.57 3.77
CA VAL A 264 -12.54 -11.72 3.15
C VAL A 264 -12.36 -10.43 3.95
N ARG A 265 -11.11 -10.01 4.18
CA ARG A 265 -10.82 -8.72 4.82
C ARG A 265 -10.98 -7.57 3.85
N VAL A 266 -11.67 -6.52 4.29
CA VAL A 266 -11.87 -5.30 3.52
C VAL A 266 -11.64 -4.08 4.40
N ASP A 267 -10.86 -3.13 3.89
CA ASP A 267 -10.59 -1.85 4.56
C ASP A 267 -11.29 -0.74 3.76
N LEU A 268 -12.20 0.01 4.41
CA LEU A 268 -12.85 1.18 3.80
C LEU A 268 -12.38 2.45 4.50
N VAL A 269 -12.14 3.49 3.72
CA VAL A 269 -11.70 4.80 4.23
C VAL A 269 -12.47 5.89 3.52
N ALA A 270 -13.00 6.84 4.30
CA ALA A 270 -13.78 7.94 3.79
C ALA A 270 -13.06 9.28 3.98
N PRO A 271 -12.19 9.69 3.03
CA PRO A 271 -11.62 11.03 3.04
C PRO A 271 -12.61 12.07 2.50
N PRO A 272 -12.56 13.32 3.00
CA PRO A 272 -13.22 14.45 2.35
C PRO A 272 -12.71 14.61 0.91
N VAL A 273 -13.57 15.07 0.00
CA VAL A 273 -13.24 15.15 -1.43
C VAL A 273 -12.04 16.05 -1.73
N ASP A 274 -11.82 17.13 -0.96
CA ASP A 274 -10.64 18.00 -1.11
C ASP A 274 -9.32 17.32 -0.70
N ARG A 275 -9.39 16.20 0.02
CA ARG A 275 -8.25 15.38 0.45
C ARG A 275 -8.12 14.07 -0.32
N TYR A 276 -9.12 13.71 -1.13
CA TYR A 276 -9.20 12.43 -1.83
C TYR A 276 -7.92 12.08 -2.59
N ALA A 277 -7.31 13.04 -3.30
CA ALA A 277 -6.09 12.78 -4.06
C ALA A 277 -4.89 12.36 -3.18
N PHE A 278 -4.74 12.94 -1.98
CA PHE A 278 -3.68 12.56 -1.05
C PHE A 278 -3.96 11.21 -0.40
N ALA A 279 -5.23 10.94 -0.09
CA ALA A 279 -5.67 9.65 0.42
C ALA A 279 -5.40 8.56 -0.63
N LEU A 280 -5.79 8.80 -1.89
CA LEU A 280 -5.58 7.87 -3.01
C LEU A 280 -4.10 7.57 -3.21
N LEU A 281 -3.25 8.58 -3.18
CA LEU A 281 -1.80 8.40 -3.26
C LEU A 281 -1.26 7.54 -2.09
N GLY A 282 -1.70 7.82 -0.86
CA GLY A 282 -1.27 7.08 0.33
C GLY A 282 -1.71 5.62 0.33
N TRP A 283 -3.00 5.39 0.10
CA TRP A 283 -3.64 4.07 0.11
C TRP A 283 -3.32 3.24 -1.13
N THR A 284 -2.94 3.85 -2.26
CA THR A 284 -2.38 3.10 -3.40
C THR A 284 -1.04 2.45 -3.05
N GLY A 285 -0.23 3.03 -2.17
CA GLY A 285 1.07 2.49 -1.78
C GLY A 285 2.06 2.32 -2.94
N SER A 286 3.06 1.44 -2.87
CA SER A 286 3.38 0.51 -1.77
C SER A 286 3.90 1.23 -0.51
N LYS A 287 4.00 0.51 0.62
CA LYS A 287 4.58 1.03 1.87
C LYS A 287 5.96 1.66 1.65
N GLN A 288 6.84 1.00 0.89
CA GLN A 288 8.17 1.53 0.60
C GLN A 288 8.10 2.77 -0.31
N PHE A 289 7.25 2.75 -1.35
CA PHE A 289 7.06 3.89 -2.24
C PHE A 289 6.57 5.13 -1.48
N GLY A 290 5.57 4.99 -0.60
CA GLY A 290 5.08 6.08 0.24
C GLY A 290 6.18 6.62 1.16
N ARG A 291 7.02 5.76 1.74
CA ARG A 291 8.12 6.15 2.62
C ARG A 291 9.16 6.99 1.88
N ASP A 292 9.54 6.55 0.69
CA ASP A 292 10.52 7.25 -0.14
C ASP A 292 9.95 8.56 -0.66
N LEU A 293 8.67 8.60 -1.05
CA LEU A 293 8.00 9.80 -1.51
C LEU A 293 7.93 10.89 -0.43
N ARG A 294 7.52 10.54 0.79
CA ARG A 294 7.51 11.48 1.94
C ARG A 294 8.93 11.93 2.30
N THR A 295 9.92 11.03 2.18
CA THR A 295 11.33 11.36 2.42
C THR A 295 11.86 12.35 1.39
N PHE A 296 11.57 12.13 0.11
CA PHE A 296 11.92 13.02 -0.99
C PHE A 296 11.29 14.40 -0.83
N ALA A 297 9.97 14.46 -0.56
CA ALA A 297 9.28 15.72 -0.31
C ALA A 297 9.97 16.53 0.80
N ARG A 298 10.37 15.86 1.89
CA ARG A 298 11.03 16.51 3.02
C ARG A 298 12.47 16.95 2.72
N LYS A 299 13.29 16.06 2.19
CA LYS A 299 14.73 16.28 2.03
C LYS A 299 15.05 17.14 0.80
N GLU A 300 14.43 16.83 -0.34
CA GLU A 300 14.76 17.44 -1.62
C GLU A 300 13.87 18.64 -1.94
N ARG A 301 12.63 18.69 -1.42
CA ARG A 301 11.66 19.74 -1.76
C ARG A 301 11.29 20.67 -0.61
N GLN A 302 11.82 20.46 0.60
CA GLN A 302 11.45 21.25 1.79
C GLN A 302 9.92 21.26 2.03
N MET A 303 9.25 20.15 1.74
CA MET A 303 7.80 19.97 1.88
C MET A 303 7.48 18.87 2.90
N LEU A 304 6.30 18.93 3.50
CA LEU A 304 5.74 17.88 4.34
C LEU A 304 4.58 17.24 3.59
N LEU A 305 4.66 15.93 3.36
CA LEU A 305 3.64 15.15 2.68
C LEU A 305 3.16 14.04 3.62
N ASP A 306 1.85 13.89 3.74
CA ASP A 306 1.21 12.72 4.31
C ASP A 306 -0.05 12.33 3.50
N ASN A 307 -0.91 11.47 4.07
CA ASN A 307 -2.12 11.01 3.40
C ASN A 307 -3.22 12.09 3.34
N HIS A 308 -3.04 13.26 3.96
CA HIS A 308 -4.04 14.31 4.05
C HIS A 308 -3.67 15.54 3.22
N ALA A 309 -2.39 15.92 3.22
CA ALA A 309 -1.99 17.16 2.59
C ALA A 309 -0.50 17.21 2.22
N LEU A 310 -0.20 18.22 1.41
CA LEU A 310 1.16 18.69 1.12
C LEU A 310 1.33 20.12 1.62
N TYR A 311 2.31 20.32 2.50
CA TYR A 311 2.66 21.62 3.07
C TYR A 311 4.06 22.06 2.61
N ASP A 312 4.17 23.27 2.07
CA ASP A 312 5.42 23.87 1.61
C ASP A 312 6.04 24.71 2.73
N LYS A 313 7.18 24.28 3.27
CA LYS A 313 7.85 25.00 4.37
C LYS A 313 8.42 26.33 3.92
N THR A 314 8.81 26.46 2.64
CA THR A 314 9.39 27.69 2.11
C THR A 314 8.34 28.79 1.98
N LYS A 315 7.14 28.41 1.54
CA LYS A 315 6.01 29.33 1.37
C LYS A 315 5.12 29.45 2.61
N ARG A 316 5.38 28.63 3.63
CA ARG A 316 4.55 28.48 4.86
C ARG A 316 3.07 28.33 4.56
N ASN A 317 2.75 27.56 3.52
CA ASN A 317 1.38 27.36 3.10
C ASN A 317 1.15 25.92 2.66
N TYR A 318 -0.12 25.54 2.70
CA TYR A 318 -0.54 24.32 2.06
C TYR A 318 -0.75 24.55 0.58
N SER A 319 -0.40 23.55 -0.23
CA SER A 319 -0.53 23.64 -1.69
C SER A 319 -1.99 23.80 -2.15
N TYR A 320 -2.98 23.47 -1.30
CA TYR A 320 -4.42 23.58 -1.64
C TYR A 320 -4.89 25.01 -2.00
N ARG A 321 -4.25 26.07 -1.48
CA ARG A 321 -4.76 27.46 -1.64
C ARG A 321 -4.54 28.05 -3.03
N ARG A 322 -3.61 27.52 -3.83
CA ARG A 322 -3.32 28.08 -5.17
C ARG A 322 -4.12 27.43 -6.30
N LEU A 323 -4.79 26.33 -6.02
CA LEU A 323 -5.46 25.48 -7.00
C LEU A 323 -6.91 25.88 -7.30
N LEU A 324 -7.50 26.73 -6.45
CA LEU A 324 -8.92 27.13 -6.55
C LEU A 324 -9.15 28.62 -6.83
N ARG A 325 -8.11 29.46 -6.95
CA ARG A 325 -8.29 30.93 -6.99
C ARG A 325 -7.94 31.65 -8.29
N ARG A 326 -7.58 30.97 -9.38
CA ARG A 326 -7.46 31.62 -10.69
C ARG A 326 -8.01 30.72 -11.81
N THR A 327 -8.91 31.33 -12.59
CA THR A 327 -9.44 31.00 -13.93
C THR A 327 -10.38 29.80 -14.09
N SER A 328 -11.42 30.05 -14.90
CA SER A 328 -12.46 29.21 -15.51
C SER A 328 -11.92 28.13 -16.48
N LEU A 329 -10.79 27.54 -16.11
CA LEU A 329 -10.18 26.34 -16.68
C LEU A 329 -9.21 25.86 -15.59
N PRO A 330 -9.30 24.60 -15.11
CA PRO A 330 -8.54 24.20 -13.93
C PRO A 330 -7.04 24.32 -14.19
N ILE A 331 -6.38 25.25 -13.48
CA ILE A 331 -4.92 25.48 -13.47
C ILE A 331 -4.14 24.22 -12.98
N TRP A 332 -4.83 23.17 -12.54
CA TRP A 332 -4.28 21.81 -12.40
C TRP A 332 -3.67 21.29 -13.70
N VAL A 333 -4.38 21.50 -14.82
CA VAL A 333 -3.85 21.21 -16.17
C VAL A 333 -2.64 22.09 -16.39
N TRP A 334 -2.72 23.41 -16.23
CA TRP A 334 -1.59 24.30 -16.49
C TRP A 334 -0.36 24.13 -15.57
N SER A 335 -0.50 23.66 -14.32
CA SER A 335 0.67 23.49 -13.42
C SER A 335 1.40 22.17 -13.68
N MET A 336 0.66 21.10 -13.97
CA MET A 336 1.25 19.83 -14.43
C MET A 336 1.68 19.88 -15.91
N TRP A 337 1.00 20.70 -16.72
CA TRP A 337 1.30 20.95 -18.14
C TRP A 337 2.33 22.05 -18.35
N SER A 338 2.55 22.98 -17.42
CA SER A 338 3.69 23.90 -17.44
C SER A 338 4.95 23.23 -16.92
N LEU A 339 4.84 22.31 -15.94
CA LEU A 339 5.92 21.34 -15.68
C LEU A 339 6.18 20.48 -16.93
N GLY A 340 5.13 19.98 -17.59
CA GLY A 340 5.26 19.16 -18.81
C GLY A 340 5.65 19.90 -20.11
N ARG A 341 5.37 21.19 -20.26
CA ARG A 341 5.68 22.01 -21.45
C ARG A 341 7.10 22.54 -21.46
N GLU A 342 7.61 22.95 -20.30
CA GLU A 342 9.01 23.36 -20.20
C GLU A 342 9.96 22.18 -20.49
N MET A 343 9.48 20.95 -20.27
CA MET A 343 10.16 19.70 -20.65
C MET A 343 10.08 19.34 -22.15
N HIS A 344 9.15 19.92 -22.93
CA HIS A 344 8.85 19.47 -24.29
C HIS A 344 9.53 20.29 -25.40
N LYS A 345 10.30 21.34 -25.05
CA LYS A 345 10.97 22.23 -26.01
C LYS A 345 12.26 21.65 -26.62
N HIS A 346 12.77 20.51 -26.13
CA HIS A 346 14.00 19.89 -26.64
C HIS A 346 13.84 18.38 -26.87
N LEU A 347 13.63 18.05 -28.16
CA LEU A 347 13.76 16.77 -28.86
C LEU A 347 12.54 15.84 -29.03
N PRO A 348 12.40 15.24 -30.25
CA PRO A 348 11.27 14.45 -30.69
C PRO A 348 11.33 13.00 -30.21
N LEU A 349 10.15 12.37 -30.20
CA LEU A 349 9.92 10.96 -29.93
C LEU A 349 10.51 10.09 -31.02
N THR A 350 11.42 9.18 -30.67
CA THR A 350 11.53 7.87 -31.32
C THR A 350 11.99 6.81 -30.33
N ASP A 351 11.32 5.68 -30.46
CA ASP A 351 11.73 4.31 -30.15
C ASP A 351 11.68 3.75 -28.73
N THR A 352 10.95 2.64 -28.74
CA THR A 352 10.86 1.52 -27.83
C THR A 352 12.21 0.91 -27.53
N ASP A 353 12.24 0.21 -26.39
CA ASP A 353 13.31 -0.63 -25.86
C ASP A 353 14.29 -0.01 -24.86
N THR A 354 14.58 -0.84 -23.86
CA THR A 354 15.58 -0.73 -22.80
C THR A 354 15.25 0.07 -21.53
N ILE A 355 14.25 -0.42 -20.80
CA ILE A 355 14.06 -0.23 -19.34
C ILE A 355 15.27 -0.63 -18.43
N PRO A 356 16.27 -1.45 -18.85
CA PRO A 356 17.28 -1.96 -17.92
C PRO A 356 18.37 -1.07 -17.33
N THR A 357 18.99 -0.21 -18.13
CA THR A 357 20.37 0.16 -17.83
C THR A 357 20.50 1.35 -16.85
N LEU A 358 19.42 2.12 -16.67
CA LEU A 358 19.42 3.38 -15.93
C LEU A 358 19.29 3.24 -14.41
N TYR A 359 18.83 2.09 -13.93
CA TYR A 359 18.83 1.80 -12.50
C TYR A 359 20.27 1.73 -11.96
N ILE A 360 21.23 1.28 -12.78
CA ILE A 360 22.62 1.08 -12.33
C ILE A 360 23.38 2.40 -12.13
N GLN A 361 22.99 3.46 -12.84
CA GLN A 361 23.64 4.77 -12.78
C GLN A 361 23.02 5.75 -11.78
N TYR A 362 21.78 5.54 -11.31
CA TYR A 362 21.17 6.32 -10.22
C TYR A 362 22.06 6.36 -8.97
N ILE A 363 23.01 5.43 -8.89
CA ILE A 363 23.55 5.08 -7.61
C ILE A 363 25.06 5.16 -7.45
N LYS A 364 25.78 5.17 -8.55
CA LYS A 364 27.17 5.63 -8.53
C LYS A 364 27.29 7.13 -8.13
N GLY A 365 26.20 7.87 -8.01
CA GLY A 365 26.15 9.33 -7.80
C GLY A 365 26.32 9.85 -6.37
N SER A 366 26.82 9.07 -5.39
CA SER A 366 27.24 9.64 -4.10
C SER A 366 28.71 10.02 -4.02
N GLN A 367 29.52 9.83 -5.08
CA GLN A 367 30.89 10.36 -5.17
C GLN A 367 31.28 10.63 -6.64
N THR A 368 30.96 11.81 -7.17
CA THR A 368 31.80 12.63 -8.09
C THR A 368 31.01 13.83 -8.67
N PRO A 369 31.61 15.02 -8.78
CA PRO A 369 30.94 16.23 -9.22
C PRO A 369 31.08 16.42 -10.74
N SER A 370 30.10 15.96 -11.52
CA SER A 370 29.76 16.49 -12.86
C SER A 370 28.89 15.49 -13.63
N LEU A 371 27.56 15.59 -13.53
CA LEU A 371 26.58 15.09 -14.52
C LEU A 371 25.17 15.51 -14.04
N GLY A 372 24.91 16.81 -14.08
CA GLY A 372 23.78 17.45 -13.39
C GLY A 372 22.47 17.57 -14.16
N ASN A 373 22.35 17.20 -15.44
CA ASN A 373 21.16 17.54 -16.24
C ASN A 373 20.35 16.37 -16.79
N THR A 374 20.90 15.16 -16.94
CA THR A 374 20.14 14.05 -17.57
C THR A 374 19.33 13.22 -16.57
N PHE A 375 19.72 13.21 -15.29
CA PHE A 375 19.08 12.47 -14.20
C PHE A 375 17.69 13.01 -13.81
N CYS A 376 17.51 14.34 -13.86
CA CYS A 376 16.22 14.99 -13.60
C CYS A 376 15.16 14.52 -14.62
N HIS A 377 15.53 14.44 -15.90
CA HIS A 377 14.60 14.16 -16.99
C HIS A 377 13.98 12.75 -16.97
N GLU A 378 14.61 11.72 -16.40
CA GLU A 378 14.06 10.35 -16.43
C GLU A 378 13.21 9.98 -15.19
N VAL A 379 13.56 10.49 -14.00
CA VAL A 379 12.66 10.46 -12.83
C VAL A 379 11.38 11.21 -13.14
N GLU A 380 11.53 12.32 -13.85
CA GLU A 380 10.45 13.13 -14.37
C GLU A 380 9.68 12.41 -15.49
N ARG A 381 10.32 11.63 -16.38
CA ARG A 381 9.62 10.73 -17.33
C ARG A 381 8.87 9.59 -16.64
N ARG A 382 9.37 9.01 -15.55
CA ARG A 382 8.65 7.95 -14.79
C ARG A 382 7.53 8.53 -13.93
N PHE A 383 7.71 9.71 -13.35
CA PHE A 383 6.65 10.50 -12.73
C PHE A 383 5.60 10.89 -13.77
N CYS A 384 6.00 11.34 -14.97
CA CYS A 384 5.09 11.65 -16.08
C CYS A 384 4.44 10.41 -16.69
N ARG A 385 5.06 9.23 -16.66
CA ARG A 385 4.45 7.96 -17.10
C ARG A 385 3.49 7.39 -16.05
N PHE A 386 3.84 7.47 -14.75
CA PHE A 386 2.94 7.14 -13.65
C PHE A 386 1.75 8.10 -13.65
N ILE A 387 2.00 9.40 -13.77
CA ILE A 387 0.96 10.39 -13.97
C ILE A 387 0.20 10.09 -15.26
N LYS A 388 0.80 9.93 -16.46
CA LYS A 388 0.09 9.61 -17.73
C LYS A 388 -0.76 8.34 -17.68
N ALA A 389 -0.27 7.25 -17.08
CA ALA A 389 -1.01 6.01 -16.92
C ALA A 389 -2.20 6.18 -15.96
N ASN A 390 -2.06 7.03 -14.94
CA ASN A 390 -3.16 7.46 -14.08
C ASN A 390 -3.94 8.65 -14.69
N PHE A 391 -3.39 9.33 -15.69
CA PHE A 391 -3.96 10.50 -16.37
C PHE A 391 -5.01 10.04 -17.35
N LEU A 392 -4.85 8.86 -17.96
CA LEU A 392 -5.89 8.28 -18.80
C LEU A 392 -7.16 7.98 -17.99
N GLN A 393 -7.03 7.56 -16.71
CA GLN A 393 -8.13 7.45 -15.75
C GLN A 393 -8.66 8.82 -15.28
N PHE A 394 -7.79 9.80 -15.06
CA PHE A 394 -8.21 11.19 -14.79
C PHE A 394 -8.89 11.86 -16.01
N TYR A 395 -8.57 11.46 -17.24
CA TYR A 395 -9.11 11.99 -18.49
C TYR A 395 -10.43 11.30 -18.87
N THR A 396 -10.57 9.99 -18.58
CA THR A 396 -11.87 9.31 -18.66
C THR A 396 -12.83 9.83 -17.59
N PHE A 397 -12.34 10.11 -16.38
CA PHE A 397 -13.12 10.79 -15.33
C PHE A 397 -13.58 12.20 -15.78
N TRP A 398 -12.79 12.89 -16.62
CA TRP A 398 -13.16 14.20 -17.18
C TRP A 398 -14.15 14.13 -18.34
N HIS A 399 -14.10 13.08 -19.18
CA HIS A 399 -15.01 12.92 -20.32
C HIS A 399 -16.41 12.42 -19.91
N VAL A 400 -16.50 11.61 -18.85
CA VAL A 400 -17.78 11.06 -18.35
C VAL A 400 -18.58 12.09 -17.55
N LEU A 401 -17.93 13.04 -16.88
CA LEU A 401 -18.61 14.04 -16.05
C LEU A 401 -19.07 15.31 -16.78
N PHE A 402 -18.68 15.53 -18.05
CA PHE A 402 -18.95 16.79 -18.76
C PHE A 402 -19.37 16.66 -20.23
N ASN A 403 -19.76 15.46 -20.69
CA ASN A 403 -20.43 15.28 -21.99
C ASN A 403 -21.43 14.12 -21.98
N ILE A 404 -22.51 14.27 -21.19
CA ILE A 404 -23.92 13.98 -21.48
C ILE A 404 -24.75 14.45 -20.28
#